data_AF-A0A662A8F9-F1
#
_entry.id   AF-A0A662A8F9-F1
#
_cell.length_a   1.000
_cell.length_b   1.000
_cell.length_c   1.000
_cell.angle_alpha   90.00
_cell.angle_beta   90.00
_cell.angle_gamma   90.00
#
_symmetry.space_group_name_H-M   'P 1'
#
loop_
_entity.id
_entity.type
_entity.pdbx_description
1 polymer ?
#
loop_
_entity_poly.entity_id
_entity_poly.type
_entity_poly.pdbx_seq_one_letter_code
_entity_poly.pdbx_strand_id
1 'polypeptide(L)'
;MKTSFHKSLNRILLLSFVFLFNTSFSQNYCYQTTINGKCQYKYSDGFTNYDINVKGDIKVNNDDTDIKSISAGGYLKFSKKTFGNKRSITIESNSQGKLTYEYYEGRSKTPYEPEGRKWLAEVLLEIIHMTGIDAEGRTKRIYSKKGLDGVLEEINIISSNSVMALYFDALLKNTSLNTNELLAVSSSISKEMSSNTERGRLFRDHCDLFLKDNTTAVGYFNSISKLSSNTERGSILTDISTKIDFNDPQVTEAYFACIDKMSSNTERGRILRYAERTQELSTQAYTRLLTSTKKLSSNTEMGSVMRSLDNLEINNPTVSTAYFNAIDGISSNTEAGSTMRHLIKNYELNEDNYVRLLGSTKKLTSNTEMGSVLRSIKELDLESEKINEAYFLAINSFSSNTEAGSVLRYTLRNHEMNTNSWAQFFSVTGRLTSNTEMGSVLSYTIDVMPFDDDAVVDGFFLATSKFSSNTEHGRILRTLISNPAFNKYTAFKLLESARKISSNTEKGSVLVKLADTEFVKDPAIKKLYMNTANTITSDSEYRRVVDKLIN
;
A
#
# COMPACT_ATOMS: atom_id res chain seq x y z
N MET A 1 -94.49 -8.32 -7.18
CA MET A 1 -93.42 -9.15 -7.79
C MET A 1 -92.46 -9.54 -6.65
N LYS A 2 -92.51 -10.82 -6.25
CA LYS A 2 -91.68 -11.61 -5.31
C LYS A 2 -91.20 -11.03 -3.95
N THR A 3 -91.57 -11.80 -2.92
CA THR A 3 -91.29 -11.81 -1.48
C THR A 3 -89.82 -12.04 -1.07
N SER A 4 -89.39 -11.58 0.14
CA SER A 4 -88.75 -12.40 1.21
C SER A 4 -87.87 -11.63 2.25
N PHE A 5 -88.32 -11.70 3.52
CA PHE A 5 -87.59 -11.93 4.80
C PHE A 5 -86.56 -10.99 5.47
N HIS A 6 -86.47 -11.23 6.78
CA HIS A 6 -86.10 -10.43 7.96
C HIS A 6 -84.62 -10.50 8.42
N LYS A 7 -84.21 -9.42 9.13
CA LYS A 7 -83.37 -9.29 10.35
C LYS A 7 -81.87 -9.68 10.40
N SER A 8 -81.17 -8.84 11.19
CA SER A 8 -79.85 -8.94 11.84
C SER A 8 -78.66 -8.47 10.99
N LEU A 9 -77.55 -7.89 11.48
CA LEU A 9 -76.80 -8.12 12.73
C LEU A 9 -75.72 -7.00 12.91
N ASN A 10 -75.39 -6.66 14.16
CA ASN A 10 -74.11 -6.22 14.75
C ASN A 10 -73.02 -5.49 13.92
N ARG A 11 -72.52 -4.36 14.46
CA ARG A 11 -71.07 -4.08 14.48
C ARG A 11 -70.62 -3.65 15.88
N ILE A 12 -70.10 -4.65 16.59
CA ILE A 12 -69.36 -4.55 17.85
C ILE A 12 -67.94 -4.07 17.53
N LEU A 13 -67.46 -3.12 18.31
CA LEU A 13 -66.07 -2.65 18.33
C LEU A 13 -65.20 -3.79 18.88
N LEU A 14 -64.47 -4.50 18.02
CA LEU A 14 -63.58 -5.58 18.42
C LEU A 14 -62.18 -5.00 18.71
N LEU A 15 -61.86 -4.83 19.98
CA LEU A 15 -60.49 -4.66 20.47
C LEU A 15 -59.72 -5.94 20.15
N SER A 16 -58.86 -5.88 19.13
CA SER A 16 -57.87 -6.91 18.85
C SER A 16 -56.78 -6.88 19.91
N PHE A 17 -56.96 -7.70 20.96
CA PHE A 17 -55.86 -8.12 21.83
C PHE A 17 -54.93 -9.01 21.00
N VAL A 18 -53.88 -8.42 20.42
CA VAL A 18 -52.75 -9.21 19.93
C VAL A 18 -52.05 -9.75 21.18
N PHE A 19 -52.31 -11.00 21.51
CA PHE A 19 -51.40 -11.78 22.36
C PHE A 19 -50.07 -11.86 21.59
N LEU A 20 -49.15 -10.95 21.92
CA LEU A 20 -47.74 -11.16 21.69
C LEU A 20 -47.36 -12.38 22.53
N PHE A 21 -47.41 -13.57 21.92
CA PHE A 21 -46.59 -14.67 22.37
C PHE A 21 -45.15 -14.17 22.29
N ASN A 22 -44.61 -13.70 23.41
CA ASN A 22 -43.19 -13.66 23.64
C ASN A 22 -42.74 -15.12 23.71
N THR A 23 -42.52 -15.74 22.56
CA THR A 23 -41.63 -16.87 22.48
C THR A 23 -40.24 -16.30 22.71
N SER A 24 -39.84 -16.23 23.99
CA SER A 24 -38.44 -16.19 24.35
C SER A 24 -37.82 -17.48 23.83
N PHE A 25 -37.41 -17.49 22.57
CA PHE A 25 -36.50 -18.52 22.07
C PHE A 25 -35.26 -18.43 22.96
N SER A 26 -35.06 -19.45 23.80
CA SER A 26 -33.83 -19.62 24.56
C SER A 26 -32.69 -19.66 23.56
N GLN A 27 -31.95 -18.56 23.41
CA GLN A 27 -30.72 -18.56 22.64
C GLN A 27 -29.76 -19.53 23.31
N ASN A 28 -29.12 -20.40 22.53
CA ASN A 28 -28.01 -21.18 23.02
C ASN A 28 -26.90 -20.20 23.41
N TYR A 29 -26.47 -20.17 24.66
CA TYR A 29 -25.36 -19.31 25.09
C TYR A 29 -24.39 -20.08 25.95
N CYS A 30 -23.10 -19.87 25.68
CA CYS A 30 -21.98 -20.27 26.51
C CYS A 30 -21.31 -18.99 27.02
N TYR A 31 -21.18 -18.83 28.33
CA TYR A 31 -20.58 -17.65 28.95
C TYR A 31 -19.46 -18.06 29.91
N GLN A 32 -18.31 -17.38 29.80
CA GLN A 32 -17.14 -17.55 30.66
C GLN A 32 -16.83 -16.25 31.43
N THR A 33 -16.61 -16.34 32.75
CA THR A 33 -16.01 -15.27 33.55
C THR A 33 -14.81 -15.79 34.31
N THR A 34 -13.74 -15.00 34.39
CA THR A 34 -12.59 -15.28 35.23
C THR A 34 -12.44 -14.19 36.29
N ILE A 35 -12.53 -14.52 37.57
CA ILE A 35 -12.33 -13.58 38.69
C ILE A 35 -11.41 -14.24 39.73
N ASN A 36 -10.26 -13.64 40.03
CA ASN A 36 -9.30 -14.13 41.03
C ASN A 36 -8.94 -15.63 40.87
N GLY A 37 -8.68 -16.08 39.64
CA GLY A 37 -8.34 -17.48 39.33
C GLY A 37 -9.51 -18.47 39.38
N LYS A 38 -10.75 -17.98 39.47
CA LYS A 38 -11.97 -18.78 39.39
C LYS A 38 -12.60 -18.60 38.03
N CYS A 39 -12.87 -19.69 37.33
CA CYS A 39 -13.58 -19.69 36.05
C CYS A 39 -15.01 -20.16 36.28
N GLN A 40 -16.00 -19.39 35.81
CA GLN A 40 -17.39 -19.84 35.76
C GLN A 40 -17.80 -20.02 34.30
N TYR A 41 -18.41 -21.16 33.99
CA TYR A 41 -18.99 -21.49 32.70
C TYR A 41 -20.47 -21.72 32.87
N LYS A 42 -21.27 -21.08 32.02
CA LYS A 42 -22.71 -21.35 31.93
C LYS A 42 -23.04 -21.74 30.51
N TYR A 43 -23.79 -22.82 30.37
CA TYR A 43 -24.32 -23.28 29.09
C TYR A 43 -25.83 -23.48 29.21
N SER A 44 -26.58 -23.12 28.19
CA SER A 44 -28.00 -23.42 28.07
C SER A 44 -28.34 -23.68 26.62
N ASP A 45 -29.11 -24.73 26.34
CA ASP A 45 -29.74 -24.97 25.02
C ASP A 45 -31.27 -24.96 25.05
N GLY A 46 -31.84 -24.37 26.12
CA GLY A 46 -33.28 -24.34 26.35
C GLY A 46 -33.84 -25.59 27.03
N PHE A 47 -33.16 -26.74 26.92
CA PHE A 47 -33.58 -28.00 27.55
C PHE A 47 -32.63 -28.42 28.67
N THR A 48 -31.33 -28.25 28.44
CA THR A 48 -30.23 -28.56 29.33
C THR A 48 -29.51 -27.29 29.72
N ASN A 49 -29.23 -27.15 31.01
CA ASN A 49 -28.47 -26.04 31.57
C ASN A 49 -27.29 -26.59 32.36
N TYR A 50 -26.12 -25.98 32.18
CA TYR A 50 -24.94 -26.19 33.00
C TYR A 50 -24.54 -24.90 33.72
N ASP A 51 -24.14 -25.06 34.98
CA ASP A 51 -23.38 -24.05 35.74
C ASP A 51 -22.16 -24.76 36.31
N ILE A 52 -20.97 -24.38 35.85
CA ILE A 52 -19.70 -25.03 36.15
C ILE A 52 -18.74 -23.98 36.70
N ASN A 53 -18.12 -24.27 37.83
CA ASN A 53 -17.15 -23.41 38.50
C ASN A 53 -15.87 -24.21 38.71
N VAL A 54 -14.78 -23.68 38.17
CA VAL A 54 -13.47 -24.32 38.16
C VAL A 54 -12.48 -23.42 38.89
N LYS A 55 -11.64 -24.01 39.74
CA LYS A 55 -10.50 -23.35 40.34
C LYS A 55 -9.33 -24.34 40.47
N GLY A 56 -8.15 -23.92 40.03
CA GLY A 56 -6.94 -24.73 40.12
C GLY A 56 -6.70 -25.60 38.89
N ASP A 57 -5.56 -26.30 38.87
CA ASP A 57 -5.21 -27.27 37.82
C ASP A 57 -5.92 -28.60 38.11
N ILE A 58 -6.67 -29.10 37.13
CA ILE A 58 -7.47 -30.32 37.23
C ILE A 58 -6.95 -31.31 36.21
N LYS A 59 -6.68 -32.54 36.66
CA LYS A 59 -6.33 -33.68 35.80
C LYS A 59 -7.43 -34.72 35.87
N VAL A 60 -7.83 -35.24 34.72
CA VAL A 60 -8.83 -36.33 34.64
C VAL A 60 -8.12 -37.67 34.43
N ASN A 61 -8.80 -38.77 34.71
CA ASN A 61 -8.26 -40.11 34.49
C ASN A 61 -8.18 -40.46 32.99
N ASN A 62 -7.65 -41.65 32.68
CA ASN A 62 -7.35 -42.03 31.29
C ASN A 62 -8.59 -42.28 30.41
N ASP A 63 -9.75 -42.47 31.04
CA ASP A 63 -11.02 -42.81 30.40
C ASP A 63 -12.04 -41.65 30.49
N ASP A 64 -11.61 -40.51 31.05
CA ASP A 64 -12.42 -39.30 31.23
C ASP A 64 -13.71 -39.52 32.04
N THR A 65 -13.63 -40.43 33.01
CA THR A 65 -14.74 -40.84 33.88
C THR A 65 -14.60 -40.37 35.32
N ASP A 66 -13.41 -39.92 35.74
CA ASP A 66 -13.16 -39.43 37.11
C ASP A 66 -12.04 -38.39 37.15
N ILE A 67 -11.97 -37.63 38.24
CA ILE A 67 -10.92 -36.65 38.52
C ILE A 67 -9.74 -37.34 39.19
N LYS A 68 -8.56 -37.25 38.57
CA LYS A 68 -7.31 -37.78 39.09
C LYS A 68 -6.71 -36.87 40.16
N SER A 69 -6.73 -35.57 39.94
CA SER A 69 -6.20 -34.59 40.90
C SER A 69 -6.75 -33.19 40.65
N ILE A 70 -6.82 -32.40 41.72
CA ILE A 70 -7.06 -30.96 41.67
C ILE A 70 -5.99 -30.30 42.56
N SER A 71 -5.34 -29.24 42.08
CA SER A 71 -4.34 -28.49 42.85
C SER A 71 -4.89 -28.04 44.22
N ALA A 72 -4.04 -27.96 45.24
CA ALA A 72 -4.46 -27.66 46.62
C ALA A 72 -5.34 -26.39 46.72
N GLY A 73 -6.48 -26.49 47.42
CA GLY A 73 -7.45 -25.40 47.56
C GLY A 73 -8.25 -25.08 46.28
N GLY A 74 -8.13 -25.91 45.25
CA GLY A 74 -8.93 -25.88 44.03
C GLY A 74 -10.22 -26.70 44.14
N TYR A 75 -11.09 -26.57 43.14
CA TYR A 75 -12.35 -27.29 43.07
C TYR A 75 -12.90 -27.39 41.65
N LEU A 76 -13.79 -28.38 41.45
CA LEU A 76 -14.73 -28.47 40.34
C LEU A 76 -16.14 -28.57 40.92
N LYS A 77 -16.96 -27.55 40.70
CA LYS A 77 -18.37 -27.54 41.11
C LYS A 77 -19.22 -27.41 39.89
N PHE A 78 -20.12 -28.34 39.64
CA PHE A 78 -21.01 -28.24 38.51
C PHE A 78 -22.42 -28.70 38.83
N SER A 79 -23.36 -28.17 38.06
CA SER A 79 -24.73 -28.66 38.05
C SER A 79 -25.27 -28.77 36.63
N LYS A 80 -26.03 -29.83 36.37
CA LYS A 80 -26.80 -30.03 35.13
C LYS A 80 -28.28 -29.99 35.48
N LYS A 81 -29.06 -29.20 34.74
CA LYS A 81 -30.52 -29.19 34.84
C LYS A 81 -31.13 -29.56 33.50
N THR A 82 -31.84 -30.68 33.45
CA THR A 82 -32.51 -31.19 32.25
C THR A 82 -33.96 -31.51 32.58
N PHE A 83 -34.92 -30.94 31.83
CA PHE A 83 -36.37 -31.07 32.07
C PHE A 83 -36.81 -30.86 33.53
N GLY A 84 -36.22 -29.88 34.22
CA GLY A 84 -36.55 -29.55 35.61
C GLY A 84 -35.77 -30.33 36.66
N ASN A 85 -35.18 -31.49 36.32
CA ASN A 85 -34.35 -32.28 37.22
C ASN A 85 -32.94 -31.70 37.28
N LYS A 86 -32.50 -31.30 38.49
CA LYS A 86 -31.16 -30.77 38.73
C LYS A 86 -30.33 -31.80 39.48
N ARG A 87 -29.13 -32.08 38.99
CA ARG A 87 -28.08 -32.80 39.73
C ARG A 87 -26.86 -31.90 39.87
N SER A 88 -26.12 -32.03 40.96
CA SER A 88 -24.85 -31.30 41.14
C SER A 88 -23.81 -32.09 41.90
N ILE A 89 -22.55 -31.92 41.48
CA ILE A 89 -21.37 -32.45 42.14
C ILE A 89 -20.46 -31.31 42.54
N THR A 90 -19.91 -31.40 43.74
CA THR A 90 -18.81 -30.57 44.22
C THR A 90 -17.62 -31.45 44.54
N ILE A 91 -16.49 -31.19 43.88
CA ILE A 91 -15.21 -31.85 44.12
C ILE A 91 -14.25 -30.78 44.62
N GLU A 92 -13.76 -30.91 45.84
CA GLU A 92 -12.82 -29.96 46.46
C GLU A 92 -11.52 -30.65 46.82
N SER A 93 -10.41 -29.93 46.65
CA SER A 93 -9.08 -30.36 47.06
C SER A 93 -8.65 -29.63 48.32
N ASN A 94 -8.34 -30.37 49.37
CA ASN A 94 -7.82 -29.77 50.60
C ASN A 94 -6.38 -29.24 50.41
N SER A 95 -5.77 -28.71 51.47
CA SER A 95 -4.39 -28.19 51.44
C SER A 95 -3.31 -29.23 51.10
N GLN A 96 -3.64 -30.53 51.18
CA GLN A 96 -2.76 -31.65 50.88
C GLN A 96 -3.05 -32.30 49.51
N GLY A 97 -3.99 -31.75 48.72
CA GLY A 97 -4.36 -32.33 47.42
C GLY A 97 -5.38 -33.47 47.49
N LYS A 98 -5.91 -33.81 48.69
CA LYS A 98 -6.90 -34.88 48.86
C LYS A 98 -8.27 -34.38 48.43
N LEU A 99 -8.93 -35.16 47.57
CA LEU A 99 -10.24 -34.84 47.01
C LEU A 99 -11.38 -35.29 47.93
N THR A 100 -12.39 -34.43 48.06
CA THR A 100 -13.68 -34.74 48.70
C THR A 100 -14.82 -34.47 47.73
N TYR A 101 -15.83 -35.34 47.75
CA TYR A 101 -16.95 -35.33 46.80
C TYR A 101 -18.28 -35.14 47.53
N GLU A 102 -19.11 -34.24 47.03
CA GLU A 102 -20.50 -34.09 47.43
C GLU A 102 -21.43 -34.21 46.23
N TYR A 103 -22.51 -34.98 46.37
CA TYR A 103 -23.51 -35.20 45.35
C TYR A 103 -24.90 -34.78 45.83
N TYR A 104 -25.64 -34.10 44.98
CA TYR A 104 -26.99 -33.65 45.25
C TYR A 104 -27.94 -33.97 44.10
N GLU A 105 -29.14 -34.42 44.46
CA GLU A 105 -30.30 -34.50 43.57
C GLU A 105 -31.35 -33.47 44.02
N GLY A 106 -31.59 -32.46 43.18
CA GLY A 106 -32.38 -31.30 43.55
C GLY A 106 -31.74 -30.51 44.70
N ARG A 107 -32.38 -30.56 45.87
CA ARG A 107 -31.88 -29.93 47.11
C ARG A 107 -31.36 -30.95 48.14
N SER A 108 -31.49 -32.24 47.85
CA SER A 108 -31.15 -33.31 48.78
C SER A 108 -29.71 -33.76 48.56
N LYS A 109 -28.92 -33.81 49.64
CA LYS A 109 -27.58 -34.42 49.63
C LYS A 109 -27.74 -35.94 49.61
N THR A 110 -27.08 -36.60 48.67
CA THR A 110 -27.13 -38.06 48.46
C THR A 110 -25.71 -38.62 48.60
N PRO A 111 -25.52 -39.88 49.06
CA PRO A 111 -24.20 -40.52 49.00
C PRO A 111 -23.58 -40.43 47.61
N TYR A 112 -22.30 -40.07 47.53
CA TYR A 112 -21.58 -39.99 46.25
C TYR A 112 -21.40 -41.37 45.61
N GLU A 113 -21.18 -42.41 46.42
CA GLU A 113 -21.06 -43.79 45.93
C GLU A 113 -22.40 -44.54 46.03
N PRO A 114 -22.81 -45.29 44.99
CA PRO A 114 -22.20 -45.38 43.65
C PRO A 114 -22.76 -44.35 42.66
N GLU A 115 -23.93 -43.77 42.93
CA GLU A 115 -24.72 -43.01 41.94
C GLU A 115 -24.06 -41.70 41.51
N GLY A 116 -23.44 -40.97 42.45
CA GLY A 116 -22.69 -39.75 42.14
C GLY A 116 -21.45 -40.02 41.28
N ARG A 117 -20.72 -41.11 41.55
CA ARG A 117 -19.58 -41.55 40.72
C ARG A 117 -20.03 -41.90 39.31
N LYS A 118 -21.12 -42.66 39.18
CA LYS A 118 -21.68 -43.01 37.87
C LYS A 118 -22.12 -41.76 37.10
N TRP A 119 -22.81 -40.84 37.76
CA TRP A 119 -23.25 -39.60 37.12
C TRP A 119 -22.08 -38.70 36.72
N LEU A 120 -21.00 -38.63 37.53
CA LEU A 120 -19.77 -37.94 37.13
C LEU A 120 -19.23 -38.51 35.81
N ALA A 121 -19.10 -39.84 35.73
CA ALA A 121 -18.59 -40.50 34.53
C ALA A 121 -19.45 -40.24 33.28
N GLU A 122 -20.77 -40.06 33.45
CA GLU A 122 -21.70 -39.75 32.35
C GLU A 122 -21.53 -38.34 31.79
N VAL A 123 -21.21 -37.34 32.63
CA VAL A 123 -21.22 -35.91 32.23
C VAL A 123 -19.85 -35.26 32.15
N LEU A 124 -18.79 -35.93 32.64
CA LEU A 124 -17.45 -35.34 32.72
C LEU A 124 -16.91 -34.96 31.34
N LEU A 125 -17.15 -35.76 30.29
CA LEU A 125 -16.70 -35.43 28.95
C LEU A 125 -17.35 -34.14 28.40
N GLU A 126 -18.65 -33.94 28.63
CA GLU A 126 -19.34 -32.69 28.27
C GLU A 126 -18.72 -31.49 29.01
N ILE A 127 -18.39 -31.66 30.29
CA ILE A 127 -17.73 -30.61 31.10
C ILE A 127 -16.34 -30.31 30.55
N ILE A 128 -15.56 -31.33 30.17
CA ILE A 128 -14.25 -31.16 29.55
C ILE A 128 -14.38 -30.34 28.27
N HIS A 129 -15.33 -30.66 27.38
CA HIS A 129 -15.54 -29.90 26.13
C HIS A 129 -16.00 -28.46 26.35
N MET A 130 -16.75 -28.19 27.43
CA MET A 130 -17.21 -26.84 27.77
C MET A 130 -16.12 -25.98 28.42
N THR A 131 -15.24 -26.58 29.21
CA THR A 131 -14.31 -25.85 30.08
C THR A 131 -12.85 -25.92 29.66
N GLY A 132 -12.46 -26.96 28.93
CA GLY A 132 -11.07 -27.24 28.60
C GLY A 132 -10.24 -27.75 29.78
N ILE A 133 -10.86 -28.22 30.87
CA ILE A 133 -10.11 -28.85 31.97
C ILE A 133 -9.30 -30.03 31.44
N ASP A 134 -8.04 -30.11 31.88
CA ASP A 134 -7.06 -31.10 31.40
C ASP A 134 -6.90 -31.19 29.87
N ALA A 135 -7.21 -30.13 29.10
CA ALA A 135 -7.08 -30.16 27.64
C ALA A 135 -5.69 -30.63 27.18
N GLU A 136 -4.62 -30.16 27.84
CA GLU A 136 -3.25 -30.57 27.52
C GLU A 136 -3.00 -32.06 27.80
N GLY A 137 -3.37 -32.54 29.00
CA GLY A 137 -3.19 -33.95 29.37
C GLY A 137 -4.03 -34.86 28.48
N ARG A 138 -5.25 -34.44 28.14
CA ARG A 138 -6.15 -35.17 27.26
C ARG A 138 -5.63 -35.23 25.82
N THR A 139 -5.14 -34.12 25.26
CA THR A 139 -4.51 -34.11 23.92
C THR A 139 -3.33 -35.09 23.86
N LYS A 140 -2.46 -35.10 24.87
CA LYS A 140 -1.34 -36.06 24.97
C LYS A 140 -1.83 -37.51 24.96
N ARG A 141 -2.86 -37.83 25.76
CA ARG A 141 -3.46 -39.17 25.80
C ARG A 141 -4.06 -39.57 24.46
N ILE A 142 -4.84 -38.70 23.83
CA ILE A 142 -5.47 -38.97 22.53
C ILE A 142 -4.40 -39.18 21.47
N TYR A 143 -3.41 -38.28 21.36
CA TYR A 143 -2.35 -38.41 20.38
C TYR A 143 -1.56 -39.72 20.56
N SER A 144 -1.23 -40.09 21.80
CA SER A 144 -0.51 -41.35 22.07
C SER A 144 -1.29 -42.62 21.68
N LYS A 145 -2.63 -42.57 21.71
CA LYS A 145 -3.51 -43.71 21.41
C LYS A 145 -3.96 -43.77 19.96
N LYS A 146 -4.21 -42.61 19.34
CA LYS A 146 -4.91 -42.47 18.05
C LYS A 146 -4.19 -41.58 17.03
N GLY A 147 -3.01 -41.05 17.35
CA GLY A 147 -2.26 -40.15 16.49
C GLY A 147 -2.96 -38.81 16.25
N LEU A 148 -2.54 -38.10 15.20
CA LEU A 148 -3.08 -36.78 14.83
C LEU A 148 -4.59 -36.83 14.54
N ASP A 149 -5.04 -37.82 13.76
CA ASP A 149 -6.43 -37.92 13.33
C ASP A 149 -7.39 -37.98 14.53
N GLY A 150 -7.04 -38.76 15.56
CA GLY A 150 -7.83 -38.81 16.79
C GLY A 150 -7.91 -37.49 17.54
N VAL A 151 -6.86 -36.66 17.50
CA VAL A 151 -6.89 -35.31 18.11
C VAL A 151 -7.77 -34.38 17.29
N LEU A 152 -7.69 -34.42 15.95
CA LEU A 152 -8.50 -33.58 15.08
C LEU A 152 -10.00 -33.96 15.16
N GLU A 153 -10.32 -35.25 15.28
CA GLU A 153 -11.68 -35.73 15.54
C GLU A 153 -12.23 -35.19 16.87
N GLU A 154 -11.43 -35.21 17.94
CA GLU A 154 -11.81 -34.63 19.23
C GLU A 154 -12.01 -33.12 19.14
N ILE A 155 -11.17 -32.40 18.38
CA ILE A 155 -11.34 -30.96 18.21
C ILE A 155 -12.64 -30.64 17.46
N ASN A 156 -12.98 -31.41 16.44
CA ASN A 156 -14.18 -31.20 15.61
C ASN A 156 -15.50 -31.32 16.41
N ILE A 157 -15.51 -32.05 17.52
CA ILE A 157 -16.71 -32.16 18.39
C ILE A 157 -16.80 -31.04 19.44
N ILE A 158 -15.72 -30.30 19.72
CA ILE A 158 -15.69 -29.23 20.71
C ILE A 158 -16.34 -27.98 20.13
N SER A 159 -17.43 -27.47 20.73
CA SER A 159 -18.10 -26.27 20.18
C SER A 159 -17.42 -24.93 20.51
N SER A 160 -16.59 -24.90 21.56
CA SER A 160 -15.94 -23.66 22.01
C SER A 160 -14.63 -23.42 21.29
N ASN A 161 -14.52 -22.30 20.56
CA ASN A 161 -13.26 -21.90 19.91
C ASN A 161 -12.09 -21.76 20.90
N SER A 162 -12.34 -21.26 22.11
CA SER A 162 -11.27 -21.12 23.11
C SER A 162 -10.78 -22.49 23.59
N VAL A 163 -11.68 -23.47 23.73
CA VAL A 163 -11.30 -24.84 24.10
C VAL A 163 -10.63 -25.55 22.93
N MET A 164 -11.12 -25.44 21.70
CA MET A 164 -10.41 -25.92 20.50
C MET A 164 -8.97 -25.38 20.46
N ALA A 165 -8.80 -24.09 20.78
CA ALA A 165 -7.49 -23.46 20.81
C ALA A 165 -6.57 -24.05 21.87
N LEU A 166 -7.09 -24.46 23.04
CA LEU A 166 -6.29 -25.17 24.06
C LEU A 166 -5.80 -26.52 23.55
N TYR A 167 -6.62 -27.25 22.79
CA TYR A 167 -6.24 -28.55 22.23
C TYR A 167 -5.20 -28.41 21.11
N PHE A 168 -5.39 -27.46 20.19
CA PHE A 168 -4.38 -27.16 19.15
C PHE A 168 -3.07 -26.67 19.75
N ASP A 169 -3.13 -25.79 20.75
CA ASP A 169 -1.95 -25.29 21.45
C ASP A 169 -1.20 -26.42 22.16
N ALA A 170 -1.93 -27.31 22.85
CA ALA A 170 -1.34 -28.49 23.47
C ALA A 170 -0.68 -29.43 22.45
N LEU A 171 -1.32 -29.65 21.30
CA LEU A 171 -0.79 -30.48 20.23
C LEU A 171 0.51 -29.90 19.66
N LEU A 172 0.53 -28.60 19.35
CA LEU A 172 1.68 -27.91 18.77
C LEU A 172 2.86 -27.81 19.77
N LYS A 173 2.57 -27.62 21.07
CA LYS A 173 3.60 -27.51 22.12
C LYS A 173 4.26 -28.83 22.49
N ASN A 174 3.50 -29.93 22.45
CA ASN A 174 3.92 -31.17 23.12
C ASN A 174 4.22 -32.32 22.16
N THR A 175 4.14 -32.09 20.85
CA THR A 175 4.31 -33.13 19.85
C THR A 175 5.25 -32.67 18.74
N SER A 176 6.18 -33.53 18.35
CA SER A 176 7.04 -33.31 17.18
C SER A 176 6.31 -33.72 15.90
N LEU A 177 5.57 -32.79 15.30
CA LEU A 177 4.80 -33.03 14.08
C LEU A 177 5.67 -32.99 12.82
N ASN A 178 5.45 -33.95 11.92
CA ASN A 178 6.06 -33.95 10.60
C ASN A 178 5.37 -32.93 9.65
N THR A 179 5.93 -32.74 8.45
CA THR A 179 5.42 -31.76 7.46
C THR A 179 3.95 -31.98 7.11
N ASN A 180 3.52 -33.21 6.83
CA ASN A 180 2.12 -33.51 6.48
C ASN A 180 1.18 -33.25 7.67
N GLU A 181 1.63 -33.56 8.88
CA GLU A 181 0.86 -33.29 10.11
C GLU A 181 0.71 -31.78 10.35
N LEU A 182 1.75 -30.97 10.15
CA LEU A 182 1.66 -29.51 10.28
C LEU A 182 0.74 -28.88 9.22
N LEU A 183 0.74 -29.42 7.99
CA LEU A 183 -0.20 -29.00 6.95
C LEU A 183 -1.64 -29.33 7.35
N ALA A 184 -1.88 -30.53 7.89
CA ALA A 184 -3.19 -30.93 8.38
C ALA A 184 -3.65 -30.06 9.55
N VAL A 185 -2.77 -29.77 10.51
CA VAL A 185 -3.08 -28.90 11.66
C VAL A 185 -3.39 -27.47 11.22
N SER A 186 -2.55 -26.84 10.39
CA SER A 186 -2.81 -25.45 9.91
C SER A 186 -4.10 -25.34 9.11
N SER A 187 -4.42 -26.35 8.30
CA SER A 187 -5.69 -26.45 7.57
C SER A 187 -6.88 -26.60 8.53
N SER A 188 -6.78 -27.49 9.53
CA SER A 188 -7.82 -27.72 10.53
C SER A 188 -8.08 -26.50 11.42
N ILE A 189 -7.05 -25.77 11.85
CA ILE A 189 -7.21 -24.48 12.55
C ILE A 189 -8.06 -23.52 11.71
N SER A 190 -7.88 -23.52 10.38
CA SER A 190 -8.63 -22.64 9.48
C SER A 190 -10.04 -23.11 9.18
N LYS A 191 -10.31 -24.42 9.26
CA LYS A 191 -11.59 -25.04 8.90
C LYS A 191 -12.54 -25.13 10.08
N GLU A 192 -12.03 -25.57 11.23
CA GLU A 192 -12.86 -25.89 12.39
C GLU A 192 -13.11 -24.68 13.30
N MET A 193 -12.18 -23.72 13.35
CA MET A 193 -12.31 -22.54 14.21
C MET A 193 -12.90 -21.34 13.45
N SER A 194 -13.94 -20.73 14.02
CA SER A 194 -14.55 -19.51 13.49
C SER A 194 -13.95 -18.23 14.09
N SER A 195 -13.33 -18.31 15.29
CA SER A 195 -12.71 -17.15 15.95
C SER A 195 -11.40 -16.75 15.27
N ASN A 196 -11.39 -15.60 14.59
CA ASN A 196 -10.15 -15.05 14.02
C ASN A 196 -9.09 -14.75 15.09
N THR A 197 -9.51 -14.36 16.30
CA THR A 197 -8.58 -14.04 17.40
C THR A 197 -7.86 -15.28 17.92
N GLU A 198 -8.59 -16.39 18.10
CA GLU A 198 -7.94 -17.64 18.54
C GLU A 198 -7.07 -18.25 17.44
N ARG A 199 -7.51 -18.19 16.18
CA ARG A 199 -6.69 -18.57 15.02
C ARG A 199 -5.42 -17.71 14.95
N GLY A 200 -5.56 -16.40 15.12
CA GLY A 200 -4.47 -15.44 15.15
C GLY A 200 -3.45 -15.76 16.24
N ARG A 201 -3.93 -16.02 17.46
CA ARG A 201 -3.10 -16.43 18.60
C ARG A 201 -2.30 -17.70 18.27
N LEU A 202 -2.95 -18.77 17.81
CA LEU A 202 -2.27 -20.02 17.46
C LEU A 202 -1.20 -19.83 16.38
N PHE A 203 -1.50 -19.07 15.33
CA PHE A 203 -0.54 -18.82 14.25
C PHE A 203 0.63 -17.93 14.67
N ARG A 204 0.45 -17.03 15.62
CA ARG A 204 1.54 -16.23 16.21
C ARG A 204 2.41 -17.07 17.14
N ASP A 205 1.79 -17.71 18.13
CA ASP A 205 2.46 -18.45 19.20
C ASP A 205 3.32 -19.61 18.66
N HIS A 206 2.95 -20.17 17.50
CA HIS A 206 3.58 -21.35 16.89
C HIS A 206 4.17 -21.11 15.49
N CYS A 207 4.42 -19.84 15.12
CA CYS A 207 4.88 -19.51 13.76
C CYS A 207 6.16 -20.27 13.35
N ASP A 208 7.10 -20.45 14.28
CA ASP A 208 8.39 -21.13 14.01
C ASP A 208 8.23 -22.58 13.55
N LEU A 209 7.21 -23.30 14.05
CA LEU A 209 6.93 -24.66 13.62
C LEU A 209 6.50 -24.71 12.15
N PHE A 210 5.77 -23.69 11.71
CA PHE A 210 5.22 -23.60 10.36
C PHE A 210 6.18 -22.96 9.35
N LEU A 211 7.17 -22.22 9.81
CA LEU A 211 8.18 -21.57 8.95
C LEU A 211 9.47 -22.38 8.83
N LYS A 212 9.49 -23.62 9.36
CA LYS A 212 10.69 -24.49 9.36
C LYS A 212 11.14 -24.93 7.96
N ASP A 213 10.21 -25.04 7.01
CA ASP A 213 10.47 -25.46 5.64
C ASP A 213 9.46 -24.81 4.67
N ASN A 214 9.81 -24.73 3.39
CA ASN A 214 9.02 -24.01 2.39
C ASN A 214 7.62 -24.61 2.20
N THR A 215 7.46 -25.93 2.35
CA THR A 215 6.15 -26.59 2.17
C THR A 215 5.21 -26.21 3.30
N THR A 216 5.67 -26.27 4.55
CA THR A 216 4.87 -25.85 5.71
C THR A 216 4.60 -24.35 5.70
N ALA A 217 5.56 -23.52 5.27
CA ALA A 217 5.39 -22.07 5.17
C ALA A 217 4.29 -21.69 4.17
N VAL A 218 4.24 -22.35 3.01
CA VAL A 218 3.16 -22.17 2.03
C VAL A 218 1.81 -22.55 2.64
N GLY A 219 1.71 -23.69 3.31
CA GLY A 219 0.48 -24.12 3.99
C GLY A 219 0.01 -23.14 5.08
N TYR A 220 0.95 -22.58 5.81
CA TYR A 220 0.71 -21.58 6.84
C TYR A 220 0.17 -20.28 6.28
N PHE A 221 0.81 -19.68 5.28
CA PHE A 221 0.30 -18.47 4.64
C PHE A 221 -1.05 -18.71 3.96
N ASN A 222 -1.23 -19.85 3.28
CA ASN A 222 -2.52 -20.21 2.71
C ASN A 222 -3.64 -20.29 3.77
N SER A 223 -3.33 -20.78 4.97
CA SER A 223 -4.22 -20.85 6.12
C SER A 223 -4.53 -19.46 6.71
N ILE A 224 -3.51 -18.60 6.84
CA ILE A 224 -3.67 -17.20 7.26
C ILE A 224 -4.57 -16.43 6.30
N SER A 225 -4.42 -16.69 5.00
CA SER A 225 -5.20 -16.06 3.93
C SER A 225 -6.72 -16.34 4.02
N LYS A 226 -7.15 -17.29 4.87
CA LYS A 226 -8.55 -17.62 5.14
C LYS A 226 -9.13 -16.88 6.36
N LEU A 227 -8.34 -16.14 7.15
CA LEU A 227 -8.89 -15.32 8.24
C LEU A 227 -9.67 -14.15 7.65
N SER A 228 -10.86 -13.79 8.14
CA SER A 228 -11.58 -12.62 7.59
C SER A 228 -11.12 -11.29 8.20
N SER A 229 -10.47 -11.32 9.38
CA SER A 229 -9.98 -10.12 10.06
C SER A 229 -8.67 -9.62 9.47
N ASN A 230 -8.70 -8.40 8.90
CA ASN A 230 -7.48 -7.72 8.43
C ASN A 230 -6.48 -7.48 9.57
N THR A 231 -6.96 -7.09 10.75
CA THR A 231 -6.12 -6.79 11.91
C THR A 231 -5.40 -8.05 12.41
N GLU A 232 -6.09 -9.20 12.46
CA GLU A 232 -5.44 -10.45 12.89
C GLU A 232 -4.43 -10.93 11.85
N ARG A 233 -4.78 -10.90 10.55
CA ARG A 233 -3.80 -11.19 9.48
C ARG A 233 -2.58 -10.28 9.59
N GLY A 234 -2.81 -8.99 9.77
CA GLY A 234 -1.75 -8.01 9.91
C GLY A 234 -0.88 -8.28 11.12
N SER A 235 -1.46 -8.58 12.29
CA SER A 235 -0.68 -8.91 13.49
C SER A 235 0.14 -10.17 13.29
N ILE A 236 -0.42 -11.25 12.74
CA ILE A 236 0.34 -12.47 12.44
C ILE A 236 1.55 -12.14 11.54
N LEU A 237 1.33 -11.46 10.41
CA LEU A 237 2.39 -11.20 9.43
C LEU A 237 3.45 -10.21 9.92
N THR A 238 3.13 -9.35 10.90
CA THR A 238 4.08 -8.42 11.52
C THR A 238 4.72 -8.94 12.81
N ASP A 239 4.30 -10.11 13.31
CA ASP A 239 4.90 -10.73 14.49
C ASP A 239 5.91 -11.83 14.09
N ILE A 240 6.01 -12.15 12.80
CA ILE A 240 7.03 -13.06 12.26
C ILE A 240 8.40 -12.40 12.42
N SER A 241 9.22 -12.97 13.30
CA SER A 241 10.62 -12.60 13.52
C SER A 241 11.60 -13.57 12.83
N THR A 242 11.16 -14.81 12.58
CA THR A 242 11.91 -15.81 11.83
C THR A 242 12.09 -15.39 10.37
N LYS A 243 13.25 -15.74 9.80
CA LYS A 243 13.57 -15.42 8.40
C LYS A 243 12.75 -16.28 7.46
N ILE A 244 12.00 -15.64 6.57
CA ILE A 244 11.22 -16.28 5.52
C ILE A 244 12.13 -16.49 4.30
N ASP A 245 12.10 -17.69 3.71
CA ASP A 245 12.81 -17.97 2.46
C ASP A 245 12.08 -17.35 1.25
N PHE A 246 12.34 -16.07 1.02
CA PHE A 246 11.82 -15.35 -0.14
C PHE A 246 12.53 -15.70 -1.46
N ASN A 247 13.47 -16.65 -1.49
CA ASN A 247 14.00 -17.21 -2.74
C ASN A 247 13.08 -18.28 -3.31
N ASP A 248 12.20 -18.87 -2.50
CA ASP A 248 11.20 -19.80 -2.96
C ASP A 248 9.99 -19.06 -3.58
N PRO A 249 9.68 -19.32 -4.87
CA PRO A 249 8.57 -18.67 -5.56
C PRO A 249 7.20 -18.91 -4.91
N GLN A 250 6.97 -20.10 -4.35
CA GLN A 250 5.69 -20.48 -3.77
C GLN A 250 5.51 -19.83 -2.40
N VAL A 251 6.56 -19.81 -1.58
CA VAL A 251 6.56 -19.10 -0.28
C VAL A 251 6.29 -17.61 -0.50
N THR A 252 7.01 -17.01 -1.45
CA THR A 252 6.83 -15.61 -1.84
C THR A 252 5.39 -15.33 -2.26
N GLU A 253 4.84 -16.11 -3.19
CA GLU A 253 3.46 -15.92 -3.65
C GLU A 253 2.45 -16.08 -2.51
N ALA A 254 2.60 -17.12 -1.67
CA ALA A 254 1.67 -17.37 -0.57
C ALA A 254 1.66 -16.23 0.46
N TYR A 255 2.83 -15.67 0.80
CA TYR A 255 2.95 -14.51 1.69
C TYR A 255 2.22 -13.29 1.11
N PHE A 256 2.55 -12.88 -0.11
CA PHE A 256 1.94 -11.68 -0.73
C PHE A 256 0.46 -11.88 -1.05
N ALA A 257 0.01 -13.11 -1.33
CA ALA A 257 -1.42 -13.42 -1.51
C ALA A 257 -2.25 -13.18 -0.22
N CYS A 258 -1.64 -13.34 0.97
CA CYS A 258 -2.30 -12.97 2.22
C CYS A 258 -2.63 -11.48 2.26
N ILE A 259 -1.67 -10.65 1.83
CA ILE A 259 -1.77 -9.18 1.79
C ILE A 259 -2.76 -8.75 0.71
N ASP A 260 -2.71 -9.35 -0.48
CA ASP A 260 -3.58 -9.00 -1.60
C ASP A 260 -5.07 -9.28 -1.31
N LYS A 261 -5.37 -10.26 -0.46
CA LYS A 261 -6.75 -10.59 -0.03
C LYS A 261 -7.28 -9.70 1.08
N MET A 262 -6.52 -8.73 1.58
CA MET A 262 -6.97 -7.81 2.63
C MET A 262 -7.70 -6.62 2.02
N SER A 263 -8.72 -6.11 2.70
CA SER A 263 -9.44 -4.91 2.25
C SER A 263 -8.89 -3.61 2.83
N SER A 264 -8.16 -3.66 3.95
CA SER A 264 -7.56 -2.47 4.58
C SER A 264 -6.23 -2.09 3.90
N ASN A 265 -6.20 -0.96 3.20
CA ASN A 265 -4.96 -0.44 2.59
C ASN A 265 -3.88 -0.12 3.63
N THR A 266 -4.27 0.40 4.80
CA THR A 266 -3.32 0.73 5.87
C THR A 266 -2.66 -0.50 6.47
N GLU A 267 -3.42 -1.58 6.69
CA GLU A 267 -2.81 -2.85 7.15
C GLU A 267 -1.91 -3.44 6.06
N ARG A 268 -2.35 -3.43 4.80
CA ARG A 268 -1.52 -3.91 3.68
C ARG A 268 -0.21 -3.13 3.60
N GLY A 269 -0.27 -1.80 3.63
CA GLY A 269 0.91 -0.94 3.64
C GLY A 269 1.82 -1.22 4.84
N ARG A 270 1.26 -1.39 6.04
CA ARG A 270 2.00 -1.73 7.26
C ARG A 270 2.79 -3.03 7.11
N ILE A 271 2.16 -4.09 6.56
CA ILE A 271 2.81 -5.39 6.35
C ILE A 271 3.91 -5.29 5.29
N LEU A 272 3.65 -4.62 4.16
CA LEU A 272 4.65 -4.46 3.09
C LEU A 272 5.91 -3.75 3.60
N ARG A 273 5.76 -2.67 4.37
CA ARG A 273 6.88 -1.96 5.00
C ARG A 273 7.58 -2.79 6.08
N TYR A 274 6.82 -3.59 6.83
CA TYR A 274 7.40 -4.49 7.82
C TYR A 274 8.25 -5.59 7.17
N ALA A 275 7.75 -6.21 6.09
CA ALA A 275 8.47 -7.23 5.34
C ALA A 275 9.80 -6.69 4.80
N GLU A 276 9.78 -5.52 4.15
CA GLU A 276 10.99 -4.87 3.65
C GLU A 276 12.02 -4.63 4.76
N ARG A 277 11.59 -4.11 5.92
CA ARG A 277 12.52 -3.71 6.98
C ARG A 277 13.13 -4.88 7.74
N THR A 278 12.44 -6.01 7.83
CA THR A 278 12.82 -7.12 8.72
C THR A 278 13.29 -8.38 8.00
N GLN A 279 12.92 -8.53 6.72
CA GLN A 279 13.18 -9.74 5.94
C GLN A 279 14.16 -9.45 4.81
N GLU A 280 14.84 -10.49 4.33
CA GLU A 280 15.69 -10.41 3.15
C GLU A 280 14.85 -10.77 1.92
N LEU A 281 14.50 -9.75 1.12
CA LEU A 281 13.66 -9.94 -0.05
C LEU A 281 14.52 -10.24 -1.28
N SER A 282 14.25 -11.37 -1.94
CA SER A 282 14.81 -11.65 -3.27
C SER A 282 14.28 -10.66 -4.32
N THR A 283 14.90 -10.61 -5.50
CA THR A 283 14.37 -9.85 -6.66
C THR A 283 12.91 -10.18 -6.97
N GLN A 284 12.52 -11.46 -6.85
CA GLN A 284 11.15 -11.91 -7.08
C GLN A 284 10.21 -11.39 -5.98
N ALA A 285 10.63 -11.43 -4.73
CA ALA A 285 9.85 -10.93 -3.60
C ALA A 285 9.66 -9.40 -3.68
N TYR A 286 10.70 -8.64 -4.05
CA TYR A 286 10.57 -7.21 -4.33
C TYR A 286 9.58 -6.92 -5.46
N THR A 287 9.63 -7.70 -6.54
CA THR A 287 8.68 -7.59 -7.65
C THR A 287 7.24 -7.85 -7.19
N ARG A 288 7.01 -8.84 -6.32
CA ARG A 288 5.68 -9.09 -5.74
C ARG A 288 5.25 -8.05 -4.73
N LEU A 289 6.15 -7.51 -3.92
CA LEU A 289 5.89 -6.36 -3.03
C LEU A 289 5.38 -5.16 -3.83
N LEU A 290 6.07 -4.80 -4.91
CA LEU A 290 5.70 -3.67 -5.77
C LEU A 290 4.38 -3.93 -6.51
N THR A 291 4.15 -5.17 -6.94
CA THR A 291 2.85 -5.60 -7.52
C THR A 291 1.71 -5.48 -6.50
N SER A 292 1.93 -5.90 -5.26
CA SER A 292 0.96 -5.76 -4.16
C SER A 292 0.73 -4.29 -3.79
N THR A 293 1.77 -3.46 -3.85
CA THR A 293 1.68 -2.00 -3.68
C THR A 293 0.81 -1.37 -4.76
N LYS A 294 0.99 -1.75 -6.03
CA LYS A 294 0.15 -1.30 -7.14
C LYS A 294 -1.33 -1.67 -6.97
N LYS A 295 -1.63 -2.77 -6.27
CA LYS A 295 -3.00 -3.21 -5.97
C LYS A 295 -3.66 -2.46 -4.80
N LEU A 296 -2.98 -1.50 -4.16
CA LEU A 296 -3.60 -0.64 -3.15
C LEU A 296 -4.52 0.36 -3.85
N SER A 297 -5.65 0.70 -3.22
CA SER A 297 -6.54 1.75 -3.73
C SER A 297 -6.28 3.13 -3.12
N SER A 298 -5.44 3.21 -2.08
CA SER A 298 -5.03 4.47 -1.45
C SER A 298 -3.69 4.94 -2.01
N ASN A 299 -3.71 6.03 -2.79
CA ASN A 299 -2.49 6.67 -3.33
C ASN A 299 -1.50 7.06 -2.24
N THR A 300 -1.98 7.51 -1.08
CA THR A 300 -1.13 7.87 0.06
C THR A 300 -0.44 6.66 0.67
N GLU A 301 -1.12 5.51 0.76
CA GLU A 301 -0.46 4.28 1.21
C GLU A 301 0.53 3.76 0.15
N MET A 302 0.20 3.85 -1.15
CA MET A 302 1.14 3.52 -2.22
C MET A 302 2.41 4.35 -2.10
N GLY A 303 2.28 5.67 -2.03
CA GLY A 303 3.42 6.58 -1.84
C GLY A 303 4.17 6.32 -0.55
N SER A 304 3.47 6.00 0.54
CA SER A 304 4.11 5.67 1.82
C SER A 304 4.92 4.38 1.77
N VAL A 305 4.46 3.33 1.09
CA VAL A 305 5.22 2.09 0.91
C VAL A 305 6.44 2.35 0.03
N MET A 306 6.24 2.99 -1.13
CA MET A 306 7.30 3.24 -2.11
C MET A 306 8.44 4.09 -1.54
N ARG A 307 8.14 5.09 -0.71
CA ARG A 307 9.13 5.96 -0.05
C ARG A 307 9.79 5.34 1.20
N SER A 308 9.52 4.08 1.51
CA SER A 308 10.11 3.36 2.65
C SER A 308 10.92 2.12 2.26
N LEU A 309 11.19 1.93 0.97
CA LEU A 309 11.89 0.75 0.46
C LEU A 309 13.40 0.95 0.53
N ASP A 310 13.99 1.05 1.73
CA ASP A 310 15.39 1.43 1.92
C ASP A 310 16.40 0.44 1.27
N ASN A 311 16.01 -0.83 1.10
CA ASN A 311 16.85 -1.86 0.47
C ASN A 311 16.50 -2.10 -1.01
N LEU A 312 15.91 -1.11 -1.70
CA LEU A 312 15.50 -1.21 -3.10
C LEU A 312 16.69 -1.23 -4.06
N GLU A 313 16.88 -2.34 -4.77
CA GLU A 313 17.81 -2.44 -5.90
C GLU A 313 17.21 -1.87 -7.20
N ILE A 314 17.01 -0.55 -7.27
CA ILE A 314 16.30 0.09 -8.39
C ILE A 314 16.95 -0.17 -9.76
N ASN A 315 18.27 -0.40 -9.82
CA ASN A 315 19.00 -0.68 -11.06
C ASN A 315 18.88 -2.14 -11.54
N ASN A 316 18.23 -3.03 -10.76
CA ASN A 316 17.83 -4.35 -11.26
C ASN A 316 16.66 -4.18 -12.28
N PRO A 317 16.78 -4.64 -13.54
CA PRO A 317 15.78 -4.37 -14.58
C PRO A 317 14.35 -4.84 -14.25
N THR A 318 14.23 -5.95 -13.52
CA THR A 318 12.93 -6.51 -13.11
C THR A 318 12.29 -5.65 -12.02
N VAL A 319 13.08 -5.27 -11.01
CA VAL A 319 12.64 -4.38 -9.93
C VAL A 319 12.28 -3.00 -10.46
N SER A 320 13.14 -2.42 -11.32
CA SER A 320 12.87 -1.16 -12.03
C SER A 320 11.52 -1.19 -12.73
N THR A 321 11.26 -2.22 -13.53
CA THR A 321 10.00 -2.35 -14.27
C THR A 321 8.81 -2.41 -13.32
N ALA A 322 8.90 -3.19 -12.24
CA ALA A 322 7.84 -3.27 -11.23
C ALA A 322 7.63 -1.95 -10.48
N TYR A 323 8.70 -1.23 -10.17
CA TYR A 323 8.69 0.03 -9.41
C TYR A 323 8.01 1.14 -10.23
N PHE A 324 8.42 1.34 -11.48
CA PHE A 324 7.78 2.34 -12.35
C PHE A 324 6.35 1.95 -12.73
N ASN A 325 6.04 0.65 -12.85
CA ASN A 325 4.66 0.18 -13.01
C ASN A 325 3.77 0.52 -11.80
N ALA A 326 4.34 0.56 -10.58
CA ALA A 326 3.64 0.96 -9.38
C ALA A 326 3.49 2.48 -9.29
N ILE A 327 4.53 3.27 -9.64
CA ILE A 327 4.43 4.74 -9.78
C ILE A 327 3.33 5.13 -10.76
N ASP A 328 3.30 4.49 -11.94
CA ASP A 328 2.30 4.77 -12.97
C ASP A 328 0.87 4.38 -12.54
N GLY A 329 0.73 3.57 -11.49
CA GLY A 329 -0.56 3.26 -10.86
C GLY A 329 -1.06 4.32 -9.88
N ILE A 330 -0.19 5.26 -9.46
CA ILE A 330 -0.56 6.34 -8.52
C ILE A 330 -1.27 7.45 -9.30
N SER A 331 -2.57 7.61 -9.09
CA SER A 331 -3.37 8.64 -9.76
C SER A 331 -3.25 10.02 -9.12
N SER A 332 -2.79 10.12 -7.87
CA SER A 332 -2.49 11.40 -7.23
C SER A 332 -1.15 11.95 -7.72
N ASN A 333 -1.19 13.06 -8.47
CA ASN A 333 0.02 13.73 -8.96
C ASN A 333 1.00 14.08 -7.83
N THR A 334 0.49 14.50 -6.66
CA THR A 334 1.33 14.86 -5.51
C THR A 334 2.03 13.64 -4.91
N GLU A 335 1.34 12.50 -4.80
CA GLU A 335 1.97 11.26 -4.28
C GLU A 335 2.96 10.67 -5.29
N ALA A 336 2.61 10.67 -6.58
CA ALA A 336 3.51 10.23 -7.65
C ALA A 336 4.76 11.11 -7.73
N GLY A 337 4.57 12.44 -7.74
CA GLY A 337 5.65 13.43 -7.74
C GLY A 337 6.54 13.33 -6.51
N SER A 338 5.94 13.19 -5.32
CA SER A 338 6.68 12.98 -4.06
C SER A 338 7.52 11.70 -4.07
N THR A 339 6.96 10.60 -4.59
CA THR A 339 7.66 9.32 -4.74
C THR A 339 8.84 9.42 -5.71
N MET A 340 8.65 10.09 -6.86
CA MET A 340 9.72 10.33 -7.84
C MET A 340 10.83 11.24 -7.29
N ARG A 341 10.49 12.32 -6.57
CA ARG A 341 11.49 13.17 -5.90
C ARG A 341 12.26 12.41 -4.81
N HIS A 342 11.59 11.53 -4.07
CA HIS A 342 12.25 10.65 -3.11
C HIS A 342 13.21 9.67 -3.81
N LEU A 343 12.83 9.11 -4.96
CA LEU A 343 13.71 8.26 -5.77
C LEU A 343 14.99 9.01 -6.17
N ILE A 344 14.84 10.19 -6.77
CA ILE A 344 15.95 11.05 -7.22
C ILE A 344 16.89 11.41 -6.07
N LYS A 345 16.34 11.63 -4.87
CA LYS A 345 17.11 12.05 -3.70
C LYS A 345 17.96 10.92 -3.10
N ASN A 346 17.45 9.69 -3.08
CA ASN A 346 18.02 8.61 -2.28
C ASN A 346 18.69 7.50 -3.11
N TYR A 347 18.56 7.52 -4.43
CA TYR A 347 19.09 6.47 -5.30
C TYR A 347 19.87 7.04 -6.48
N GLU A 348 20.96 6.37 -6.81
CA GLU A 348 21.70 6.58 -8.06
C GLU A 348 21.00 5.79 -9.19
N LEU A 349 20.55 6.52 -10.22
CA LEU A 349 19.79 5.94 -11.32
C LEU A 349 20.69 5.72 -12.54
N ASN A 350 20.62 4.54 -13.14
CA ASN A 350 21.21 4.32 -14.46
C ASN A 350 20.38 4.99 -15.58
N GLU A 351 20.90 4.98 -16.80
CA GLU A 351 20.27 5.59 -17.99
C GLU A 351 18.81 5.16 -18.17
N ASP A 352 18.54 3.85 -18.15
CA ASP A 352 17.19 3.30 -18.34
C ASP A 352 16.21 3.78 -17.26
N ASN A 353 16.68 3.93 -16.02
CA ASN A 353 15.87 4.42 -14.91
C ASN A 353 15.58 5.92 -15.01
N TYR A 354 16.52 6.73 -15.51
CA TYR A 354 16.23 8.13 -15.85
C TYR A 354 15.17 8.23 -16.96
N VAL A 355 15.28 7.43 -18.02
CA VAL A 355 14.29 7.40 -19.11
C VAL A 355 12.90 7.03 -18.57
N ARG A 356 12.81 6.02 -17.70
CA ARG A 356 11.54 5.62 -17.06
C ARG A 356 10.98 6.70 -16.14
N LEU A 357 11.81 7.33 -15.31
CA LEU A 357 11.44 8.44 -14.45
C LEU A 357 10.85 9.61 -15.25
N LEU A 358 11.51 9.99 -16.35
CA LEU A 358 11.05 11.05 -17.24
C LEU A 358 9.76 10.66 -17.97
N GLY A 359 9.65 9.39 -18.38
CA GLY A 359 8.43 8.80 -18.93
C GLY A 359 7.24 8.85 -17.97
N SER A 360 7.44 8.53 -16.69
CA SER A 360 6.41 8.66 -15.64
C SER A 360 6.10 10.12 -15.33
N THR A 361 7.10 11.01 -15.33
CA THR A 361 6.90 12.46 -15.13
C THR A 361 6.01 13.05 -16.23
N LYS A 362 6.23 12.65 -17.49
CA LYS A 362 5.41 13.07 -18.64
C LYS A 362 3.92 12.69 -18.49
N LYS A 363 3.61 11.61 -17.76
CA LYS A 363 2.23 11.12 -17.54
C LYS A 363 1.45 11.92 -16.48
N LEU A 364 2.14 12.73 -15.67
CA LEU A 364 1.48 13.60 -14.71
C LEU A 364 0.63 14.66 -15.42
N THR A 365 -0.47 15.05 -14.79
CA THR A 365 -1.36 16.11 -15.29
C THR A 365 -1.17 17.44 -14.55
N SER A 366 -0.49 17.44 -13.40
CA SER A 366 -0.15 18.66 -12.66
C SER A 366 1.19 19.22 -13.13
N ASN A 367 1.15 20.36 -13.86
CA ASN A 367 2.35 21.07 -14.31
C ASN A 367 3.30 21.43 -13.14
N THR A 368 2.77 21.79 -11.97
CA THR A 368 3.59 22.12 -10.81
C THR A 368 4.33 20.91 -10.25
N GLU A 369 3.70 19.72 -10.26
CA GLU A 369 4.37 18.48 -9.84
C GLU A 369 5.39 18.02 -10.88
N MET A 370 5.07 18.09 -12.17
CA MET A 370 6.03 17.84 -13.26
C MET A 370 7.26 18.72 -13.10
N GLY A 371 7.06 20.03 -12.93
CA GLY A 371 8.13 20.99 -12.75
C GLY A 371 8.96 20.70 -11.50
N SER A 372 8.30 20.31 -10.41
CA SER A 372 8.98 19.96 -9.16
C SER A 372 9.82 18.69 -9.27
N VAL A 373 9.39 17.69 -10.05
CA VAL A 373 10.20 16.49 -10.33
C VAL A 373 11.40 16.85 -11.19
N LEU A 374 11.19 17.51 -12.34
CA LEU A 374 12.27 17.86 -13.26
C LEU A 374 13.33 18.77 -12.62
N ARG A 375 12.91 19.75 -11.79
CA ARG A 375 13.83 20.63 -11.05
C ARG A 375 14.48 19.98 -9.82
N SER A 376 14.13 18.73 -9.48
CA SER A 376 14.80 17.99 -8.40
C SER A 376 15.99 17.17 -8.90
N ILE A 377 16.11 16.98 -10.22
CA ILE A 377 17.24 16.32 -10.86
C ILE A 377 18.42 17.31 -10.84
N LYS A 378 19.46 16.98 -10.06
CA LYS A 378 20.65 17.85 -9.93
C LYS A 378 21.61 17.67 -11.09
N GLU A 379 21.89 16.42 -11.43
CA GLU A 379 22.77 16.03 -12.51
C GLU A 379 21.98 15.13 -13.46
N LEU A 380 22.05 15.47 -14.75
CA LEU A 380 21.37 14.75 -15.83
C LEU A 380 22.32 14.72 -17.02
N ASP A 381 22.67 13.52 -17.45
CA ASP A 381 23.49 13.34 -18.65
C ASP A 381 22.62 13.56 -19.91
N LEU A 382 22.60 14.80 -20.39
CA LEU A 382 21.94 15.17 -21.63
C LEU A 382 22.78 14.84 -22.87
N GLU A 383 23.97 14.24 -22.72
CA GLU A 383 24.72 13.68 -23.85
C GLU A 383 24.13 12.35 -24.33
N SER A 384 23.57 11.57 -23.40
CA SER A 384 22.77 10.39 -23.73
C SER A 384 21.55 10.77 -24.58
N GLU A 385 21.49 10.24 -25.80
CA GLU A 385 20.39 10.47 -26.74
C GLU A 385 19.02 10.07 -26.13
N LYS A 386 18.98 8.95 -25.38
CA LYS A 386 17.74 8.46 -24.77
C LYS A 386 17.25 9.37 -23.65
N ILE A 387 18.16 9.81 -22.77
CA ILE A 387 17.81 10.72 -21.66
C ILE A 387 17.37 12.06 -22.24
N ASN A 388 18.11 12.57 -23.23
CA ASN A 388 17.82 13.80 -23.92
C ASN A 388 16.40 13.82 -24.50
N GLU A 389 16.06 12.82 -25.30
CA GLU A 389 14.73 12.69 -25.90
C GLU A 389 13.64 12.60 -24.82
N ALA A 390 13.82 11.73 -23.81
CA ALA A 390 12.85 11.56 -22.74
C ALA A 390 12.62 12.84 -21.91
N TYR A 391 13.69 13.60 -21.65
CA TYR A 391 13.66 14.82 -20.86
C TYR A 391 12.88 15.92 -21.57
N PHE A 392 13.22 16.21 -22.83
CA PHE A 392 12.52 17.23 -23.59
C PHE A 392 11.09 16.80 -23.97
N LEU A 393 10.81 15.51 -24.14
CA LEU A 393 9.43 15.01 -24.26
C LEU A 393 8.60 15.25 -22.99
N ALA A 394 9.20 15.18 -21.80
CA ALA A 394 8.53 15.50 -20.54
C ALA A 394 8.28 17.02 -20.38
N ILE A 395 9.22 17.88 -20.78
CA ILE A 395 8.98 19.34 -20.80
C ILE A 395 7.90 19.70 -21.82
N ASN A 396 7.85 18.98 -22.94
CA ASN A 396 6.90 19.24 -24.01
C ASN A 396 5.46 18.84 -23.67
N SER A 397 5.22 18.07 -22.60
CA SER A 397 3.86 17.74 -22.15
C SER A 397 3.26 18.78 -21.20
N PHE A 398 4.01 19.83 -20.82
CA PHE A 398 3.46 20.93 -20.03
C PHE A 398 2.41 21.71 -20.84
N SER A 399 1.30 22.04 -20.19
CA SER A 399 0.32 23.01 -20.69
C SER A 399 0.54 24.42 -20.11
N SER A 400 1.27 24.54 -19.00
CA SER A 400 1.65 25.82 -18.40
C SER A 400 2.97 26.33 -18.95
N ASN A 401 2.92 27.43 -19.71
CA ASN A 401 4.10 28.11 -20.23
C ASN A 401 5.06 28.57 -19.12
N THR A 402 4.53 29.03 -17.98
CA THR A 402 5.35 29.51 -16.86
C THR A 402 6.12 28.37 -16.20
N GLU A 403 5.48 27.20 -16.02
CA GLU A 403 6.17 26.03 -15.46
C GLU A 403 7.18 25.43 -16.44
N ALA A 404 6.83 25.31 -17.73
CA ALA A 404 7.76 24.87 -18.77
C ALA A 404 8.98 25.81 -18.87
N GLY A 405 8.74 27.12 -18.91
CA GLY A 405 9.81 28.13 -18.92
C GLY A 405 10.67 28.09 -17.65
N SER A 406 10.07 27.81 -16.49
CA SER A 406 10.81 27.61 -15.24
C SER A 406 11.74 26.40 -15.29
N VAL A 407 11.28 25.28 -15.85
CA VAL A 407 12.13 24.09 -16.07
C VAL A 407 13.24 24.39 -17.08
N LEU A 408 12.94 25.00 -18.22
CA LEU A 408 13.95 25.35 -19.24
C LEU A 408 15.05 26.26 -18.66
N ARG A 409 14.69 27.28 -17.87
CA ARG A 409 15.67 28.13 -17.19
C ARG A 409 16.47 27.37 -16.14
N TYR A 410 15.88 26.36 -15.49
CA TYR A 410 16.61 25.47 -14.59
C TYR A 410 17.59 24.59 -15.36
N THR A 411 17.21 24.05 -16.52
CA THR A 411 18.08 23.25 -17.41
C THR A 411 19.35 24.02 -17.75
N LEU A 412 19.22 25.26 -18.22
CA LEU A 412 20.36 26.13 -18.57
C LEU A 412 21.37 26.33 -17.43
N ARG A 413 20.93 26.26 -16.18
CA ARG A 413 21.76 26.54 -14.99
C ARG A 413 22.42 25.30 -14.40
N ASN A 414 21.87 24.11 -14.64
CA ASN A 414 22.25 22.90 -13.90
C ASN A 414 22.68 21.75 -14.80
N HIS A 415 22.45 21.81 -16.12
CA HIS A 415 22.75 20.71 -17.02
C HIS A 415 23.60 21.19 -18.20
N GLU A 416 24.68 20.47 -18.45
CA GLU A 416 25.47 20.63 -19.67
C GLU A 416 24.68 20.09 -20.86
N MET A 417 24.87 20.71 -22.03
CA MET A 417 24.09 20.43 -23.23
C MET A 417 25.01 20.34 -24.44
N ASN A 418 24.92 19.22 -25.16
CA ASN A 418 25.54 19.08 -26.46
C ASN A 418 24.65 19.72 -27.55
N THR A 419 25.13 19.75 -28.80
CA THR A 419 24.41 20.36 -29.93
C THR A 419 23.00 19.79 -30.13
N ASN A 420 22.80 18.49 -29.91
CA ASN A 420 21.47 17.85 -30.00
C ASN A 420 20.55 18.31 -28.85
N SER A 421 21.05 18.39 -27.62
CA SER A 421 20.33 18.94 -26.46
C SER A 421 19.87 20.37 -26.72
N TRP A 422 20.74 21.20 -27.31
CA TRP A 422 20.39 22.57 -27.70
C TRP A 422 19.29 22.61 -28.77
N ALA A 423 19.35 21.75 -29.78
CA ALA A 423 18.31 21.66 -30.80
C ALA A 423 16.94 21.32 -30.19
N GLN A 424 16.90 20.33 -29.27
CA GLN A 424 15.67 19.97 -28.54
C GLN A 424 15.20 21.11 -27.62
N PHE A 425 16.12 21.74 -26.90
CA PHE A 425 15.85 22.90 -26.04
C PHE A 425 15.16 24.04 -26.82
N PHE A 426 15.67 24.40 -28.00
CA PHE A 426 15.08 25.45 -28.81
C PHE A 426 13.75 25.03 -29.45
N SER A 427 13.62 23.76 -29.86
CA SER A 427 12.36 23.20 -30.35
C SER A 427 11.24 23.34 -29.29
N VAL A 428 11.52 22.98 -28.03
CA VAL A 428 10.57 23.12 -26.92
C VAL A 428 10.34 24.60 -26.57
N THR A 429 11.38 25.42 -26.52
CA THR A 429 11.26 26.86 -26.24
C THR A 429 10.37 27.57 -27.28
N GLY A 430 10.52 27.24 -28.56
CA GLY A 430 9.71 27.79 -29.65
C GLY A 430 8.23 27.37 -29.61
N ARG A 431 7.86 26.36 -28.82
CA ARG A 431 6.46 25.96 -28.61
C ARG A 431 5.75 26.73 -27.51
N LEU A 432 6.48 27.51 -26.70
CA LEU A 432 5.87 28.37 -25.70
C LEU A 432 4.99 29.41 -26.39
N THR A 433 3.71 29.46 -26.03
CA THR A 433 2.76 30.42 -26.62
C THR A 433 2.80 31.77 -25.93
N SER A 434 3.35 31.83 -24.71
CA SER A 434 3.60 33.10 -24.02
C SER A 434 4.89 33.75 -24.51
N ASN A 435 4.78 34.87 -25.22
CA ASN A 435 5.93 35.65 -25.68
C ASN A 435 6.81 36.12 -24.51
N THR A 436 6.22 36.47 -23.35
CA THR A 436 7.00 36.92 -22.20
C THR A 436 7.82 35.78 -21.59
N GLU A 437 7.28 34.56 -21.53
CA GLU A 437 8.03 33.41 -21.03
C GLU A 437 9.08 32.90 -22.01
N MET A 438 8.75 32.83 -23.31
CA MET A 438 9.74 32.52 -24.35
C MET A 438 10.87 33.55 -24.33
N GLY A 439 10.54 34.83 -24.24
CA GLY A 439 11.51 35.91 -24.11
C GLY A 439 12.34 35.80 -22.84
N SER A 440 11.74 35.40 -21.72
CA SER A 440 12.48 35.13 -20.49
C SER A 440 13.48 33.99 -20.69
N VAL A 441 13.06 32.83 -21.19
CA VAL A 441 13.95 31.68 -21.46
C VAL A 441 15.09 32.07 -22.40
N LEU A 442 14.79 32.67 -23.57
CA LEU A 442 15.81 33.06 -24.55
C LEU A 442 16.76 34.14 -24.02
N SER A 443 16.31 35.02 -23.12
CA SER A 443 17.21 35.99 -22.48
C SER A 443 18.27 35.29 -21.63
N TYR A 444 17.90 34.26 -20.86
CA TYR A 444 18.87 33.46 -20.10
C TYR A 444 19.77 32.62 -21.01
N THR A 445 19.24 32.13 -22.13
CA THR A 445 20.02 31.35 -23.09
C THR A 445 21.20 32.13 -23.66
N ILE A 446 21.04 33.43 -23.90
CA ILE A 446 22.09 34.30 -24.47
C ILE A 446 23.37 34.28 -23.62
N ASP A 447 23.26 34.08 -22.30
CA ASP A 447 24.42 34.13 -21.41
C ASP A 447 25.27 32.85 -21.46
N VAL A 448 24.71 31.73 -21.95
CA VAL A 448 25.31 30.39 -21.81
C VAL A 448 25.38 29.59 -23.12
N MET A 449 24.71 30.01 -24.20
CA MET A 449 24.75 29.27 -25.47
C MET A 449 26.13 29.36 -26.15
N PRO A 450 26.62 28.27 -26.77
CA PRO A 450 27.85 28.31 -27.57
C PRO A 450 27.61 29.07 -28.89
N PHE A 451 28.13 30.30 -28.97
CA PHE A 451 28.00 31.15 -30.17
C PHE A 451 28.85 30.69 -31.35
N ASP A 452 29.84 29.83 -31.11
CA ASP A 452 30.71 29.20 -32.09
C ASP A 452 30.12 27.94 -32.74
N ASP A 453 28.99 27.44 -32.22
CA ASP A 453 28.21 26.37 -32.84
C ASP A 453 27.06 26.97 -33.67
N ASP A 454 27.24 27.01 -34.99
CA ASP A 454 26.26 27.54 -35.95
C ASP A 454 24.90 26.83 -35.85
N ALA A 455 24.85 25.55 -35.49
CA ALA A 455 23.60 24.81 -35.34
C ALA A 455 22.82 25.27 -34.10
N VAL A 456 23.52 25.59 -33.01
CA VAL A 456 22.92 26.18 -31.80
C VAL A 456 22.40 27.59 -32.10
N VAL A 457 23.18 28.40 -32.81
CA VAL A 457 22.75 29.74 -33.24
C VAL A 457 21.50 29.65 -34.13
N ASP A 458 21.46 28.70 -35.07
CA ASP A 458 20.30 28.47 -35.93
C ASP A 458 19.07 28.03 -35.14
N GLY A 459 19.24 27.16 -34.13
CA GLY A 459 18.19 26.78 -33.19
C GLY A 459 17.62 27.98 -32.43
N PHE A 460 18.48 28.87 -31.93
CA PHE A 460 18.06 30.11 -31.25
C PHE A 460 17.17 30.97 -32.15
N PHE A 461 17.55 31.16 -33.41
CA PHE A 461 16.77 31.95 -34.36
C PHE A 461 15.49 31.24 -34.82
N LEU A 462 15.47 29.90 -34.87
CA LEU A 462 14.26 29.13 -35.11
C LEU A 462 13.24 29.34 -33.98
N ALA A 463 13.67 29.29 -32.71
CA ALA A 463 12.81 29.60 -31.57
C ALA A 463 12.34 31.06 -31.59
N THR A 464 13.26 32.00 -31.80
CA THR A 464 12.97 33.44 -31.90
C THR A 464 11.95 33.75 -33.01
N SER A 465 11.96 32.99 -34.12
CA SER A 465 10.99 33.17 -35.21
C SER A 465 9.53 32.88 -34.82
N LYS A 466 9.30 32.30 -33.64
CA LYS A 466 7.96 31.97 -33.12
C LYS A 466 7.33 33.11 -32.32
N PHE A 467 8.05 34.20 -32.04
CA PHE A 467 7.44 35.37 -31.43
C PHE A 467 6.32 35.94 -32.31
N SER A 468 5.16 36.19 -31.70
CA SER A 468 4.11 37.01 -32.29
C SER A 468 4.18 38.46 -31.82
N SER A 469 4.84 38.72 -30.68
CA SER A 469 5.10 40.07 -30.18
C SER A 469 6.36 40.66 -30.80
N ASN A 470 6.19 41.70 -31.63
CA ASN A 470 7.30 42.47 -32.19
C ASN A 470 8.20 43.10 -31.11
N THR A 471 7.62 43.47 -29.96
CA THR A 471 8.36 44.07 -28.84
C THR A 471 9.25 43.05 -28.15
N GLU A 472 8.75 41.86 -27.86
CA GLU A 472 9.59 40.79 -27.29
C GLU A 472 10.65 40.33 -28.29
N HIS A 473 10.27 40.14 -29.55
CA HIS A 473 11.21 39.78 -30.63
C HIS A 473 12.34 40.81 -30.74
N GLY A 474 12.00 42.09 -30.86
CA GLY A 474 12.98 43.18 -30.92
C GLY A 474 13.84 43.27 -29.66
N ARG A 475 13.26 43.06 -28.47
CA ARG A 475 13.99 43.06 -27.19
C ARG A 475 15.06 41.95 -27.18
N ILE A 476 14.71 40.72 -27.54
CA ILE A 476 15.64 39.59 -27.56
C ILE A 476 16.78 39.82 -28.55
N LEU A 477 16.49 40.33 -29.75
CA LEU A 477 17.54 40.65 -30.71
C LEU A 477 18.50 41.72 -30.19
N ARG A 478 18.00 42.77 -29.52
CA ARG A 478 18.85 43.80 -28.90
C ARG A 478 19.69 43.25 -27.74
N THR A 479 19.13 42.33 -26.95
CA THR A 479 19.89 41.63 -25.90
C THR A 479 21.03 40.81 -26.51
N LEU A 480 20.75 40.07 -27.59
CA LEU A 480 21.75 39.24 -28.27
C LEU A 480 22.94 40.06 -28.79
N ILE A 481 22.70 41.23 -29.37
CA ILE A 481 23.76 42.15 -29.85
C ILE A 481 24.68 42.61 -28.71
N SER A 482 24.15 42.69 -27.49
CA SER A 482 24.90 43.18 -26.34
C SER A 482 25.80 42.13 -25.69
N ASN A 483 25.73 40.87 -26.14
CA ASN A 483 26.56 39.80 -25.60
C ASN A 483 27.99 39.86 -26.17
N PRO A 484 29.06 39.74 -25.35
CA PRO A 484 30.44 39.78 -25.83
C PRO A 484 30.82 38.69 -26.85
N ALA A 485 30.12 37.55 -26.84
CA ALA A 485 30.33 36.45 -27.78
C ALA A 485 29.57 36.63 -29.11
N PHE A 486 28.81 37.72 -29.26
CA PHE A 486 28.12 38.05 -30.52
C PHE A 486 29.13 38.16 -31.67
N ASN A 487 28.89 37.42 -32.75
CA ASN A 487 29.83 37.29 -33.86
C ASN A 487 29.18 37.56 -35.22
N LYS A 488 30.00 37.51 -36.29
CA LYS A 488 29.56 37.80 -37.66
C LYS A 488 28.45 36.86 -38.14
N TYR A 489 28.49 35.57 -37.82
CA TYR A 489 27.44 34.62 -38.21
C TYR A 489 26.13 34.94 -37.50
N THR A 490 26.19 35.22 -36.19
CA THR A 490 25.04 35.66 -35.42
C THR A 490 24.45 36.97 -35.95
N ALA A 491 25.28 37.93 -36.38
CA ALA A 491 24.83 39.18 -36.99
C ALA A 491 24.07 38.97 -38.30
N PHE A 492 24.51 38.01 -39.13
CA PHE A 492 23.80 37.63 -40.35
C PHE A 492 22.39 37.11 -40.02
N LYS A 493 22.29 36.11 -39.14
CA LYS A 493 21.02 35.50 -38.73
C LYS A 493 20.09 36.47 -38.00
N LEU A 494 20.67 37.40 -37.22
CA LEU A 494 19.94 38.48 -36.57
C LEU A 494 19.24 39.38 -37.57
N LEU A 495 19.90 39.78 -38.66
CA LEU A 495 19.30 40.62 -39.68
C LEU A 495 18.18 39.91 -40.45
N GLU A 496 18.32 38.60 -40.72
CA GLU A 496 17.24 37.79 -41.30
C GLU A 496 16.02 37.73 -40.38
N SER A 497 16.26 37.61 -39.07
CA SER A 497 15.21 37.60 -38.04
C SER A 497 14.55 38.98 -37.89
N ALA A 498 15.34 40.06 -37.82
CA ALA A 498 14.86 41.44 -37.68
C ALA A 498 13.98 41.88 -38.87
N ARG A 499 14.25 41.38 -40.07
CA ARG A 499 13.42 41.65 -41.25
C ARG A 499 11.97 41.18 -41.10
N LYS A 500 11.72 40.16 -40.28
CA LYS A 500 10.39 39.62 -40.00
C LYS A 500 9.59 40.46 -38.99
N ILE A 501 10.22 41.43 -38.32
CA ILE A 501 9.53 42.34 -37.40
C ILE A 501 8.67 43.30 -38.22
N SER A 502 7.38 43.40 -37.91
CA SER A 502 6.46 44.31 -38.61
C SER A 502 6.49 45.73 -38.03
N SER A 503 6.80 45.88 -36.74
CA SER A 503 6.90 47.20 -36.10
C SER A 503 8.14 47.95 -36.58
N ASN A 504 7.95 49.07 -37.27
CA ASN A 504 9.02 49.94 -37.74
C ASN A 504 9.93 50.40 -36.58
N THR A 505 9.34 50.78 -35.45
CA THR A 505 10.09 51.27 -34.28
C THR A 505 10.92 50.16 -33.62
N GLU A 506 10.38 48.95 -33.50
CA GLU A 506 11.13 47.82 -32.92
C GLU A 506 12.26 47.37 -33.85
N LYS A 507 11.96 47.22 -35.15
CA LYS A 507 12.95 46.89 -36.19
C LYS A 507 14.05 47.94 -36.24
N GLY A 508 13.69 49.22 -36.27
CA GLY A 508 14.62 50.33 -36.26
C GLY A 508 15.52 50.32 -35.03
N SER A 509 14.97 50.00 -33.85
CA SER A 509 15.74 49.91 -32.61
C SER A 509 16.75 48.75 -32.61
N VAL A 510 16.42 47.62 -33.25
CA VAL A 510 17.37 46.52 -33.47
C VAL A 510 18.50 46.96 -34.40
N LEU A 511 18.18 47.57 -35.54
CA LEU A 511 19.17 48.02 -36.53
C LEU A 511 20.07 49.13 -35.98
N VAL A 512 19.54 50.08 -35.23
CA VAL A 512 20.34 51.11 -34.56
C VAL A 512 21.36 50.46 -33.61
N LYS A 513 20.92 49.49 -32.80
CA LYS A 513 21.82 48.79 -31.88
C LYS A 513 22.90 47.98 -32.60
N LEU A 514 22.57 47.34 -33.72
CA LEU A 514 23.54 46.60 -34.53
C LEU A 514 24.58 47.55 -35.16
N ALA A 515 24.17 48.74 -35.59
CA ALA A 515 25.07 49.75 -36.18
C ALA A 515 26.19 50.20 -35.23
N ASP A 516 25.98 50.09 -33.91
CA ASP A 516 27.02 50.38 -32.92
C ASP A 516 28.10 49.28 -32.82
N THR A 517 27.97 48.17 -33.58
CA THR A 517 28.95 47.07 -33.63
C THR A 517 29.89 47.16 -34.84
N GLU A 518 31.07 46.55 -34.73
CA GLU A 518 32.02 46.51 -35.85
C GLU A 518 31.55 45.65 -37.04
N PHE A 519 30.63 44.72 -36.81
CA PHE A 519 30.16 43.78 -37.83
C PHE A 519 29.51 44.47 -39.02
N VAL A 520 28.96 45.67 -38.86
CA VAL A 520 28.30 46.42 -39.93
C VAL A 520 29.29 47.08 -40.90
N LYS A 521 30.59 47.04 -40.58
CA LYS A 521 31.67 47.41 -41.51
C LYS A 521 31.92 46.32 -42.55
N ASP A 522 31.53 45.07 -42.27
CA ASP A 522 31.62 43.98 -43.24
C ASP A 522 30.66 44.23 -44.41
N PRO A 523 31.11 44.16 -45.69
CA PRO A 523 30.28 44.46 -46.84
C PRO A 523 29.03 43.60 -46.96
N ALA A 524 29.09 42.32 -46.57
CA ALA A 524 27.94 41.41 -46.66
C ALA A 524 26.89 41.75 -45.60
N ILE A 525 27.33 42.02 -44.36
CA ILE A 525 26.44 42.45 -43.28
C ILE A 525 25.84 43.82 -43.59
N LYS A 526 26.64 44.78 -44.08
CA LYS A 526 26.15 46.12 -44.49
C LYS A 526 25.08 46.03 -45.56
N LYS A 527 25.27 45.17 -46.57
CA LYS A 527 24.27 44.92 -47.61
C LYS A 527 22.97 44.38 -47.02
N LEU A 528 23.06 43.39 -46.13
CA LEU A 528 21.88 42.80 -45.49
C LEU A 528 21.18 43.79 -44.55
N TYR A 529 21.95 44.62 -43.84
CA TYR A 529 21.45 45.73 -43.02
C TYR A 529 20.59 46.67 -43.85
N MET A 530 21.11 47.16 -44.98
CA MET A 530 20.38 48.07 -45.87
C MET A 530 19.13 47.41 -46.45
N ASN A 531 19.21 46.13 -46.82
CA ASN A 531 18.04 45.37 -47.28
C ASN A 531 16.95 45.30 -46.20
N THR A 532 17.33 45.11 -44.93
CA THR A 532 16.37 45.11 -43.82
C THR A 532 15.85 46.52 -43.52
N ALA A 533 16.69 47.54 -43.55
CA ALA A 533 16.30 48.94 -43.37
C ALA A 533 15.27 49.39 -44.43
N ASN A 534 15.45 48.99 -45.69
CA ASN A 534 14.51 49.28 -46.79
C ASN A 534 13.10 48.69 -46.58
N THR A 535 12.91 47.79 -45.61
CA THR A 535 11.59 47.28 -45.24
C THR A 535 10.88 48.12 -44.17
N ILE A 536 11.51 49.20 -43.70
CA ILE A 536 10.90 50.18 -42.78
C ILE A 536 10.10 51.17 -43.61
N THR A 537 8.79 51.23 -43.38
CA THR A 537 7.87 52.10 -44.14
C THR A 537 7.72 53.50 -43.54
N SER A 538 8.21 53.72 -42.31
CA SER A 538 8.22 55.04 -41.67
C SER A 538 9.48 55.81 -42.06
N ASP A 539 9.32 56.95 -42.73
CA ASP A 539 10.44 57.80 -43.16
C ASP A 539 11.33 58.23 -41.98
N SER A 540 10.73 58.59 -40.85
CA SER A 540 11.48 59.02 -39.66
C SER A 540 12.31 57.87 -39.08
N GLU A 541 11.74 56.65 -39.02
CA GLU A 541 12.46 55.47 -38.54
C GLU A 541 13.54 55.01 -39.53
N TYR A 542 13.26 55.08 -40.83
CA TYR A 542 14.22 54.74 -41.87
C TYR A 542 15.45 55.66 -41.82
N ARG A 543 15.24 56.99 -41.74
CA ARG A 543 16.35 57.96 -41.59
C ARG A 543 17.15 57.69 -40.31
N ARG A 544 16.47 57.49 -39.18
CA ARG A 544 17.10 57.16 -37.88
C ARG A 544 18.07 55.98 -37.97
N VAL A 545 17.74 54.98 -38.79
CA VAL A 545 18.54 53.78 -39.02
C VAL A 545 19.69 54.05 -39.99
N VAL A 546 19.44 54.69 -41.13
CA VAL A 546 20.46 54.89 -42.17
C VAL A 546 21.54 55.91 -41.75
N ASP A 547 21.17 56.94 -41.00
CA ASP A 547 22.11 57.95 -40.51
C ASP A 547 23.21 57.36 -39.61
N LYS A 548 22.96 56.20 -39.00
CA LYS A 548 23.94 55.45 -38.20
C LYS A 548 25.04 54.78 -39.02
N LEU A 549 24.91 54.69 -40.35
CA LEU A 549 25.94 54.12 -41.23
C LEU A 549 26.76 55.19 -41.97
N ILE A 550 26.35 56.45 -41.88
CA ILE A 550 26.98 57.61 -42.53
C ILE A 550 27.95 58.30 -41.55
N ASN A 551 27.64 58.22 -40.26
CA ASN A 551 28.52 58.60 -39.15
C ASN A 551 29.33 57.39 -38.69
#